data_AF-A0A5C7QG25-F1
#
_entry.id   AF-A0A5C7QG25-F1
#
_cell.length_a   1.000
_cell.length_b   1.000
_cell.length_c   1.000
_cell.angle_alpha   90.00
_cell.angle_beta   90.00
_cell.angle_gamma   90.00
#
_symmetry.space_group_name_H-M   'P 1'
#
loop_
_entity.id
_entity.type
_entity.pdbx_description
1 polymer ?
#
loop_
_entity_poly.entity_id
_entity_poly.type
_entity_poly.pdbx_seq_one_letter_code
_entity_poly.pdbx_strand_id
1 'polypeptide(L)'
;MTRGAEDPIEYSSGALDEAVARFRPQLGAPINRKLGGSAHTWSIPALTTCPGATAECSSCCYALSGFLSYPSVRATHERNYAFSRTDHFVPWMRSQLIREGVRLLRVHVAGDFYSGAYVRKWIAVARAVPHVRFWAYTRSWRTNQFAIPDPDMRPALAALSELPNVALWLSEDSETGAAPRAVVPRARRAFMARTDAQLKLVPKTSSLVFRNSTATVVKRVGTALVCPVENGTKPLLKLTCATCQLCFNPSRARHLPPAPLQ
;
A
#
# COMPACT_ATOMS: atom_id res chain seq x y z
N MET A 1 34.25 -11.18 6.56
CA MET A 1 33.01 -11.91 6.89
C MET A 1 32.08 -11.80 5.70
N THR A 2 31.84 -12.94 5.06
CA THR A 2 31.33 -13.11 3.70
C THR A 2 29.85 -12.75 3.57
N ARG A 3 29.53 -11.88 2.60
CA ARG A 3 28.16 -11.60 2.16
C ARG A 3 27.66 -12.83 1.41
N GLY A 4 26.66 -13.52 1.96
CA GLY A 4 25.87 -14.49 1.22
C GLY A 4 25.09 -13.75 0.14
N ALA A 5 25.58 -13.82 -1.09
CA ALA A 5 24.73 -13.59 -2.25
C ALA A 5 23.75 -14.78 -2.29
N GLU A 6 22.47 -14.52 -2.05
CA GLU A 6 21.44 -15.51 -2.35
C GLU A 6 21.51 -15.79 -3.86
N ASP A 7 21.76 -17.05 -4.22
CA ASP A 7 21.83 -17.49 -5.60
C ASP A 7 20.55 -17.11 -6.36
N PRO A 8 20.62 -16.74 -7.65
CA PRO A 8 19.44 -16.52 -8.46
C PRO A 8 18.67 -17.84 -8.52
N ILE A 9 17.44 -17.86 -8.00
CA ILE A 9 16.54 -19.00 -8.18
C ILE A 9 16.29 -19.15 -9.69
N GLU A 10 16.94 -20.11 -10.33
CA GLU A 10 16.66 -20.51 -11.71
C GLU A 10 15.28 -21.19 -11.74
N TYR A 11 14.27 -20.43 -12.14
CA TYR A 11 12.95 -20.99 -12.42
C TYR A 11 12.93 -21.53 -13.83
N SER A 12 12.59 -22.81 -14.00
CA SER A 12 12.24 -23.36 -15.32
C SER A 12 11.12 -22.53 -15.94
N SER A 13 11.35 -21.96 -17.12
CA SER A 13 10.40 -21.06 -17.80
C SER A 13 9.02 -21.71 -18.00
N GLY A 14 8.97 -23.03 -18.23
CA GLY A 14 7.72 -23.78 -18.40
C GLY A 14 6.80 -23.76 -17.17
N ALA A 15 7.35 -23.93 -15.98
CA ALA A 15 6.57 -23.92 -14.74
C ALA A 15 5.96 -22.54 -14.44
N LEU A 16 6.72 -21.47 -14.76
CA LEU A 16 6.22 -20.11 -14.65
C LEU A 16 5.07 -19.86 -15.63
N ASP A 17 5.20 -20.28 -16.89
CA ASP A 17 4.19 -20.07 -17.92
C ASP A 17 2.89 -20.82 -17.60
N GLU A 18 2.99 -22.06 -17.11
CA GLU A 18 1.84 -22.83 -16.62
C GLU A 18 1.11 -22.14 -15.46
N ALA A 19 1.88 -21.62 -14.48
CA ALA A 19 1.30 -20.88 -13.36
C ALA A 19 0.59 -19.60 -13.84
N VAL A 20 1.18 -18.87 -14.79
CA VAL A 20 0.58 -17.67 -15.37
C VAL A 20 -0.69 -18.02 -16.15
N ALA A 21 -0.69 -19.10 -16.93
CA ALA A 21 -1.86 -19.55 -17.68
C ALA A 21 -3.01 -19.99 -16.76
N ARG A 22 -2.68 -20.66 -15.65
CA ARG A 22 -3.64 -21.13 -14.64
C ARG A 22 -4.26 -19.98 -13.85
N PHE A 23 -3.43 -19.16 -13.22
CA PHE A 23 -3.93 -18.13 -12.30
C PHE A 23 -4.33 -16.85 -13.03
N ARG A 24 -3.79 -16.59 -14.23
CA ARG A 24 -4.01 -15.37 -15.01
C ARG A 24 -3.86 -14.11 -14.14
N PRO A 25 -2.75 -13.95 -13.40
CA PRO A 25 -2.53 -12.76 -12.57
C PRO A 25 -2.57 -11.49 -13.42
N GLN A 26 -3.03 -10.39 -12.83
CA GLN A 26 -3.21 -9.13 -13.54
C GLN A 26 -2.62 -7.96 -12.76
N LEU A 27 -1.70 -7.26 -13.42
CA LEU A 27 -1.28 -5.92 -13.02
C LEU A 27 -2.34 -4.92 -13.47
N GLY A 28 -2.81 -4.08 -12.56
CA GLY A 28 -3.81 -3.06 -12.86
C GLY A 28 -3.18 -1.91 -13.64
N ALA A 29 -3.67 -1.68 -14.85
CA ALA A 29 -3.28 -0.57 -15.72
C ALA A 29 -3.53 0.81 -15.05
N PRO A 30 -2.83 1.87 -15.47
CA PRO A 30 -2.85 3.17 -14.80
C PRO A 30 -4.08 4.02 -15.18
N ILE A 31 -5.27 3.42 -15.13
CA ILE A 31 -6.55 4.04 -15.51
C ILE A 31 -7.36 4.53 -14.30
N ASN A 32 -6.84 4.36 -13.08
CA ASN A 32 -7.54 4.80 -11.88
C ASN A 32 -7.60 6.33 -11.81
N ARG A 33 -8.81 6.90 -11.87
CA ARG A 33 -9.04 8.35 -11.89
C ARG A 33 -8.40 9.09 -10.71
N LYS A 34 -8.41 8.50 -9.52
CA LYS A 34 -7.80 9.10 -8.31
C LYS A 34 -6.27 9.03 -8.36
N LEU A 35 -5.72 7.92 -8.84
CA LEU A 35 -4.27 7.75 -8.90
C LEU A 35 -3.63 8.50 -10.07
N GLY A 36 -4.33 8.62 -11.20
CA GLY A 36 -3.86 9.27 -12.41
C GLY A 36 -3.18 8.31 -13.40
N GLY A 37 -2.96 8.83 -14.62
CA GLY A 37 -2.56 8.08 -15.84
C GLY A 37 -1.20 7.36 -15.82
N SER A 38 -0.47 7.38 -14.71
CA SER A 38 0.89 6.80 -14.62
C SER A 38 1.05 5.76 -13.50
N ALA A 39 0.02 5.56 -12.67
CA ALA A 39 0.08 4.73 -11.48
C ALA A 39 -0.52 3.34 -11.71
N HIS A 40 0.32 2.34 -11.92
CA HIS A 40 -0.12 0.95 -11.96
C HIS A 40 -0.54 0.50 -10.56
N THR A 41 -1.28 -0.60 -10.46
CA THR A 41 -1.74 -1.12 -9.18
C THR A 41 -1.61 -2.64 -9.09
N TRP A 42 -1.29 -3.16 -7.92
CA TRP A 42 -1.47 -4.57 -7.60
C TRP A 42 -2.44 -4.68 -6.43
N SER A 43 -3.56 -5.37 -6.61
CA SER A 43 -4.58 -5.52 -5.57
C SER A 43 -4.99 -6.98 -5.41
N ILE A 44 -5.35 -7.30 -4.17
CA ILE A 44 -5.83 -8.61 -3.71
C ILE A 44 -7.12 -8.39 -2.89
N PRO A 45 -7.87 -9.43 -2.48
CA PRO A 45 -9.20 -9.26 -1.92
C PRO A 45 -9.18 -8.50 -0.59
N ALA A 46 -9.98 -7.44 -0.48
CA ALA A 46 -10.15 -6.74 0.78
C ALA A 46 -10.85 -7.63 1.82
N LEU A 47 -10.72 -7.27 3.10
CA LEU A 47 -11.21 -8.02 4.26
C LEU A 47 -10.43 -9.32 4.51
N THR A 48 -10.51 -10.28 3.60
CA THR A 48 -9.90 -11.62 3.79
C THR A 48 -8.37 -11.59 3.79
N THR A 49 -7.76 -10.59 3.14
CA THR A 49 -6.30 -10.37 3.16
C THR A 49 -5.87 -9.18 4.01
N CYS A 50 -6.76 -8.66 4.87
CA CYS A 50 -6.53 -7.49 5.72
C CYS A 50 -6.43 -7.88 7.20
N PRO A 51 -5.37 -8.59 7.64
CA PRO A 51 -5.31 -9.14 8.99
C PRO A 51 -5.21 -8.05 10.08
N GLY A 52 -4.76 -6.85 9.71
CA GLY A 52 -4.71 -5.68 10.60
C GLY A 52 -5.98 -4.81 10.59
N ALA A 53 -7.07 -5.24 9.94
CA ALA A 53 -8.29 -4.44 9.84
C ALA A 53 -8.93 -4.15 11.21
N THR A 54 -9.57 -2.99 11.30
CA THR A 54 -10.44 -2.56 12.41
C THR A 54 -11.90 -2.74 12.00
N ALA A 55 -12.82 -2.67 12.98
CA ALA A 55 -14.25 -2.69 12.67
C ALA A 55 -14.61 -1.43 11.86
N GLU A 56 -14.07 -0.28 12.26
CA GLU A 56 -14.20 0.98 11.51
C GLU A 56 -13.73 0.83 10.05
N CYS A 57 -12.50 0.33 9.80
CA CYS A 57 -11.98 0.12 8.45
C CYS A 57 -12.83 -0.85 7.63
N SER A 58 -13.33 -1.92 8.25
CA SER A 58 -14.14 -2.93 7.56
C SER A 58 -15.52 -2.37 7.17
N SER A 59 -16.14 -1.59 8.08
CA SER A 59 -17.47 -1.00 7.87
C SER A 59 -17.53 0.04 6.74
N CYS A 60 -16.42 0.73 6.48
CA CYS A 60 -16.33 1.77 5.45
C CYS A 60 -15.34 1.43 4.32
N CYS A 61 -15.02 0.15 4.14
CA CYS A 61 -14.03 -0.30 3.17
C CYS A 61 -14.44 0.10 1.74
N TYR A 62 -13.72 1.07 1.16
CA TYR A 62 -14.01 1.56 -0.19
C TYR A 62 -13.81 0.50 -1.28
N ALA A 63 -13.08 -0.59 -0.99
CA ALA A 63 -12.89 -1.70 -1.93
C ALA A 63 -14.15 -2.57 -2.07
N LEU A 64 -15.16 -2.37 -1.22
CA LEU A 64 -16.45 -3.06 -1.30
C LEU A 64 -17.52 -2.26 -2.05
N SER A 65 -17.19 -1.07 -2.55
CA SER A 65 -18.11 -0.17 -3.25
C SER A 65 -17.58 0.31 -4.61
N GLY A 66 -18.47 0.90 -5.40
CA GLY A 66 -18.15 1.43 -6.73
C GLY A 66 -17.59 0.37 -7.69
N PHE A 67 -16.64 0.77 -8.54
CA PHE A 67 -16.03 -0.12 -9.53
C PHE A 67 -15.28 -1.32 -8.90
N LEU A 68 -14.76 -1.18 -7.68
CA LEU A 68 -13.99 -2.24 -7.02
C LEU A 68 -14.87 -3.41 -6.55
N SER A 69 -16.20 -3.23 -6.46
CA SER A 69 -17.14 -4.28 -6.10
C SER A 69 -17.60 -5.13 -7.27
N TYR A 70 -17.26 -4.76 -8.51
CA TYR A 70 -17.67 -5.51 -9.70
C TYR A 70 -17.14 -6.95 -9.66
N PRO A 71 -17.97 -7.96 -10.01
CA PRO A 71 -17.59 -9.36 -9.91
C PRO A 71 -16.28 -9.71 -10.66
N SER A 72 -16.08 -9.13 -11.84
CA SER A 72 -14.86 -9.32 -12.63
C SER A 72 -13.60 -8.80 -11.92
N VAL A 73 -13.70 -7.64 -11.26
CA VAL A 73 -12.60 -7.06 -10.48
C VAL A 73 -12.31 -7.90 -9.25
N ARG A 74 -13.34 -8.36 -8.54
CA ARG A 74 -13.20 -9.27 -7.39
C ARG A 74 -12.53 -10.59 -7.80
N ALA A 75 -12.95 -11.19 -8.91
CA ALA A 75 -12.33 -12.39 -9.45
C ALA A 75 -10.84 -12.17 -9.83
N THR A 76 -10.49 -10.99 -10.35
CA THR A 76 -9.07 -10.62 -10.56
C THR A 76 -8.30 -10.56 -9.24
N HIS A 77 -8.87 -9.95 -8.20
CA HIS A 77 -8.23 -9.89 -6.90
C HIS A 77 -8.00 -11.29 -6.31
N GLU A 78 -8.98 -12.19 -6.39
CA GLU A 78 -8.84 -13.58 -5.92
C GLU A 78 -7.71 -14.32 -6.66
N ARG A 79 -7.66 -14.18 -7.99
CA ARG A 79 -6.58 -14.73 -8.82
C ARG A 79 -5.20 -14.17 -8.43
N ASN A 80 -5.12 -12.86 -8.21
CA ASN A 80 -3.89 -12.21 -7.75
C ASN A 80 -3.46 -12.72 -6.37
N TYR A 81 -4.40 -12.92 -5.45
CA TYR A 81 -4.11 -13.47 -4.13
C TYR A 81 -3.57 -14.88 -4.23
N ALA A 82 -4.26 -15.77 -4.95
CA ALA A 82 -3.81 -17.13 -5.18
C ALA A 82 -2.40 -17.17 -5.82
N PHE A 83 -2.17 -16.35 -6.85
CA PHE A 83 -0.87 -16.26 -7.51
C PHE A 83 0.23 -15.73 -6.58
N SER A 84 -0.07 -14.72 -5.75
CA SER A 84 0.91 -14.13 -4.83
C SER A 84 1.47 -15.11 -3.80
N ARG A 85 0.73 -16.20 -3.55
CA ARG A 85 1.14 -17.26 -2.62
C ARG A 85 2.13 -18.26 -3.24
N THR A 86 2.23 -18.30 -4.57
CA THR A 86 3.18 -19.16 -5.29
C THR A 86 4.59 -18.57 -5.30
N ASP A 87 5.60 -19.39 -5.57
CA ASP A 87 6.99 -18.93 -5.71
C ASP A 87 7.25 -18.23 -7.05
N HIS A 88 6.30 -18.32 -7.98
CA HIS A 88 6.34 -17.65 -9.29
C HIS A 88 5.99 -16.16 -9.23
N PHE A 89 5.48 -15.67 -8.10
CA PHE A 89 5.04 -14.27 -7.99
C PHE A 89 6.16 -13.26 -8.23
N VAL A 90 7.32 -13.44 -7.59
CA VAL A 90 8.46 -12.52 -7.71
C VAL A 90 9.02 -12.47 -9.14
N PRO A 91 9.38 -13.60 -9.79
CA PRO A 91 9.90 -13.56 -11.16
C PRO A 91 8.87 -13.01 -12.16
N TRP A 92 7.59 -13.35 -11.98
CA TRP A 92 6.52 -12.81 -12.82
C TRP A 92 6.37 -11.29 -12.66
N MET A 93 6.22 -10.81 -11.42
CA MET A 93 6.00 -9.39 -11.13
C MET A 93 7.16 -8.54 -11.65
N ARG A 94 8.41 -8.97 -11.39
CA ARG A 94 9.60 -8.32 -11.96
C ARG A 94 9.49 -8.21 -13.48
N SER A 95 9.22 -9.31 -14.15
CA SER A 95 9.18 -9.35 -15.61
C SER A 95 8.06 -8.50 -16.19
N GLN A 96 6.89 -8.47 -15.54
CA GLN A 96 5.79 -7.60 -15.95
C GLN A 96 6.11 -6.13 -15.78
N LEU A 97 6.69 -5.73 -14.64
CA LEU A 97 7.05 -4.32 -14.41
C LEU A 97 8.05 -3.81 -15.45
N ILE A 98 9.00 -4.66 -15.87
CA ILE A 98 9.97 -4.33 -16.92
C ILE A 98 9.27 -4.25 -18.29
N ARG A 99 8.50 -5.28 -18.67
CA ARG A 99 7.83 -5.34 -19.97
C ARG A 99 6.84 -4.20 -20.20
N GLU A 100 6.07 -3.84 -19.17
CA GLU A 100 5.10 -2.75 -19.23
C GLU A 100 5.72 -1.36 -19.01
N GLY A 101 7.05 -1.27 -18.81
CA GLY A 101 7.74 0.00 -18.60
C GLY A 101 7.26 0.77 -17.36
N VAL A 102 6.86 0.04 -16.31
CA VAL A 102 6.22 0.64 -15.14
C VAL A 102 7.21 1.54 -14.41
N ARG A 103 6.78 2.75 -14.04
CA ARG A 103 7.58 3.69 -13.24
C ARG A 103 7.06 3.90 -11.84
N LEU A 104 5.77 3.62 -11.63
CA LEU A 104 5.04 3.95 -10.43
C LEU A 104 3.97 2.88 -10.17
N LEU A 105 4.12 2.15 -9.06
CA LEU A 105 3.21 1.09 -8.65
C LEU A 105 2.64 1.35 -7.26
N ARG A 106 1.31 1.42 -7.14
CA ARG A 106 0.64 1.34 -5.86
C ARG A 106 0.43 -0.13 -5.49
N VAL A 107 1.06 -0.55 -4.41
CA VAL A 107 0.78 -1.85 -3.81
C VAL A 107 -0.47 -1.67 -2.95
N HIS A 108 -1.52 -2.40 -3.31
CA HIS A 108 -2.86 -2.44 -2.74
C HIS A 108 -3.66 -1.14 -2.92
N VAL A 109 -4.57 -1.18 -3.91
CA VAL A 109 -5.81 -0.38 -3.86
C VAL A 109 -6.88 -1.13 -3.07
N ALA A 110 -6.93 -2.46 -3.20
CA ALA A 110 -7.68 -3.35 -2.33
C ALA A 110 -6.74 -4.42 -1.73
N GLY A 111 -7.11 -4.92 -0.55
CA GLY A 111 -6.30 -5.85 0.24
C GLY A 111 -5.25 -5.17 1.12
N ASP A 112 -4.47 -5.97 1.82
CA ASP A 112 -3.31 -5.53 2.62
C ASP A 112 -2.21 -6.62 2.59
N PHE A 113 -1.08 -6.38 3.25
CA PHE A 113 -0.07 -7.41 3.46
C PHE A 113 -0.60 -8.50 4.40
N TYR A 114 -0.90 -9.69 3.86
CA TYR A 114 -1.51 -10.77 4.64
C TYR A 114 -0.51 -11.64 5.43
N SER A 115 0.79 -11.60 5.10
CA SER A 115 1.84 -12.27 5.87
C SER A 115 3.22 -11.62 5.71
N GLY A 116 4.13 -11.85 6.65
CA GLY A 116 5.53 -11.44 6.57
C GLY A 116 6.24 -12.05 5.35
N ALA A 117 5.90 -13.30 4.99
CA ALA A 117 6.40 -13.93 3.77
C ALA A 117 5.97 -13.16 2.50
N TYR A 118 4.74 -12.66 2.44
CA TYR A 118 4.27 -11.85 1.33
C TYR A 118 4.95 -10.47 1.27
N VAL A 119 5.23 -9.86 2.43
CA VAL A 119 6.04 -8.62 2.50
C VAL A 119 7.45 -8.87 1.94
N ARG A 120 8.09 -10.00 2.28
CA ARG A 120 9.41 -10.38 1.74
C ARG A 120 9.41 -10.54 0.22
N LYS A 121 8.33 -11.07 -0.37
CA LYS A 121 8.19 -11.11 -1.83
C LYS A 121 8.21 -9.71 -2.45
N TRP A 122 7.57 -8.73 -1.81
CA TRP A 122 7.64 -7.33 -2.26
C TRP A 122 9.01 -6.69 -2.09
N ILE A 123 9.76 -7.04 -1.03
CA ILE A 123 11.16 -6.63 -0.87
C ILE A 123 11.99 -7.13 -2.04
N ALA A 124 11.86 -8.42 -2.40
CA ALA A 124 12.58 -9.02 -3.52
C ALA A 124 12.23 -8.32 -4.86
N VAL A 125 10.95 -8.07 -5.12
CA VAL A 125 10.50 -7.31 -6.30
C VAL A 125 11.10 -5.91 -6.31
N ALA A 126 10.97 -5.14 -5.22
CA ALA A 126 11.42 -3.75 -5.18
C ALA A 126 12.95 -3.62 -5.36
N ARG A 127 13.74 -4.56 -4.83
CA ARG A 127 15.19 -4.62 -5.06
C ARG A 127 15.54 -4.95 -6.52
N ALA A 128 14.78 -5.84 -7.15
CA ALA A 128 15.04 -6.25 -8.53
C ALA A 128 14.70 -5.19 -9.59
N VAL A 129 13.86 -4.20 -9.25
CA VAL A 129 13.46 -3.11 -10.15
C VAL A 129 13.62 -1.73 -9.50
N PRO A 130 14.86 -1.26 -9.25
CA PRO A 130 15.12 -0.01 -8.53
C PRO A 130 14.60 1.25 -9.25
N HIS A 131 14.30 1.17 -10.55
CA HIS A 131 13.73 2.25 -11.35
C HIS A 131 12.22 2.46 -11.15
N VAL A 132 11.53 1.51 -10.51
CA VAL A 132 10.11 1.57 -10.16
C VAL A 132 9.96 2.16 -8.76
N ARG A 133 9.08 3.15 -8.60
CA ARG A 133 8.67 3.66 -7.28
C ARG A 133 7.43 2.92 -6.79
N PHE A 134 7.51 2.41 -5.57
CA PHE A 134 6.41 1.73 -4.90
C PHE A 134 5.86 2.60 -3.77
N TRP A 135 4.56 2.55 -3.56
CA TRP A 135 3.98 3.02 -2.30
C TRP A 135 2.79 2.18 -1.89
N ALA A 136 2.58 2.07 -0.58
CA ALA A 136 1.53 1.26 0.02
C ALA A 136 1.03 1.89 1.31
N TYR A 137 -0.23 1.57 1.66
CA TYR A 137 -0.81 1.83 2.97
C TYR A 137 -1.11 0.49 3.61
N THR A 138 -0.78 0.32 4.89
CA THR A 138 -0.99 -0.96 5.58
C THR A 138 -1.43 -0.75 7.01
N ARG A 139 -2.39 -1.57 7.46
CA ARG A 139 -2.71 -1.78 8.89
C ARG A 139 -2.09 -3.06 9.44
N SER A 140 -1.44 -3.87 8.61
CA SER A 140 -0.85 -5.16 9.02
C SER A 140 0.26 -5.04 10.06
N TRP A 141 0.76 -3.83 10.37
CA TRP A 141 1.59 -3.62 11.56
C TRP A 141 0.88 -4.03 12.88
N ARG A 142 -0.45 -4.17 12.87
CA ARG A 142 -1.29 -4.63 13.98
C ARG A 142 -1.30 -6.16 14.18
N THR A 143 -0.85 -6.99 13.22
CA THR A 143 -1.04 -8.45 13.30
C THR A 143 -0.46 -9.10 14.56
N ASN A 144 0.69 -8.63 15.05
CA ASN A 144 1.31 -9.17 16.28
C ASN A 144 0.56 -8.78 17.57
N GLN A 145 -0.47 -7.94 17.49
CA GLN A 145 -1.27 -7.46 18.63
C GLN A 145 -2.72 -7.98 18.60
N PHE A 146 -3.16 -8.68 17.55
CA PHE A 146 -4.56 -9.10 17.37
C PHE A 146 -4.66 -10.52 16.75
N ALA A 147 -5.86 -10.94 16.35
CA ALA A 147 -6.30 -12.33 16.15
C ALA A 147 -5.48 -13.26 15.21
N ILE A 148 -4.49 -12.74 14.46
CA ILE A 148 -3.61 -13.57 13.62
C ILE A 148 -2.16 -13.17 13.90
N PRO A 149 -1.49 -13.83 14.87
CA PRO A 149 -0.10 -13.59 15.16
C PRO A 149 0.78 -13.98 13.96
N ASP A 150 1.56 -13.02 13.46
CA ASP A 150 2.61 -13.26 12.48
C ASP A 150 3.87 -12.54 12.96
N PRO A 151 4.80 -13.23 13.65
CA PRO A 151 5.98 -12.59 14.23
C PRO A 151 6.85 -11.90 13.18
N ASP A 152 6.80 -12.35 11.93
CA ASP A 152 7.61 -11.86 10.83
C ASP A 152 7.05 -10.58 10.18
N MET A 153 5.77 -10.28 10.39
CA MET A 153 5.10 -9.16 9.72
C MET A 153 5.81 -7.83 10.00
N ARG A 154 6.03 -7.49 11.27
CA ARG A 154 6.63 -6.20 11.65
C ARG A 154 8.09 -6.07 11.19
N PRO A 155 8.99 -7.06 11.43
CA PRO A 155 10.33 -7.03 10.87
C PRO A 155 10.36 -6.89 9.35
N ALA A 156 9.47 -7.59 8.64
CA ALA A 156 9.40 -7.51 7.18
C ALA A 156 8.90 -6.12 6.72
N LEU A 157 7.90 -5.54 7.37
CA LEU A 157 7.41 -4.17 7.05
C LEU A 157 8.49 -3.12 7.35
N ALA A 158 9.25 -3.28 8.44
CA ALA A 158 10.42 -2.48 8.73
C ALA A 158 11.42 -2.55 7.57
N ALA A 159 11.87 -3.75 7.19
CA ALA A 159 12.81 -3.95 6.08
C ALA A 159 12.29 -3.40 4.75
N LEU A 160 10.99 -3.54 4.46
CA LEU A 160 10.37 -2.96 3.25
C LEU A 160 10.44 -1.42 3.26
N SER A 161 10.21 -0.79 4.41
CA SER A 161 10.26 0.67 4.56
C SER A 161 11.66 1.27 4.43
N GLU A 162 12.71 0.45 4.50
CA GLU A 162 14.10 0.87 4.36
C GLU A 162 14.52 1.04 2.89
N LEU A 163 13.77 0.46 1.94
CA LEU A 163 14.14 0.48 0.53
C LEU A 163 13.95 1.88 -0.08
N PRO A 164 14.95 2.43 -0.80
CA PRO A 164 14.94 3.82 -1.27
C PRO A 164 13.85 4.10 -2.34
N ASN A 165 13.35 3.07 -2.99
CA ASN A 165 12.27 3.15 -3.98
C ASN A 165 10.90 2.76 -3.41
N VAL A 166 10.75 2.63 -2.09
CA VAL A 166 9.48 2.28 -1.43
C VAL A 166 9.06 3.39 -0.46
N ALA A 167 7.82 3.85 -0.57
CA ALA A 167 7.17 4.72 0.41
C ALA A 167 6.06 3.96 1.14
N LEU A 168 6.35 3.50 2.35
CA LEU A 168 5.40 2.77 3.18
C LEU A 168 4.68 3.71 4.16
N TRP A 169 3.35 3.56 4.24
CA TRP A 169 2.50 4.32 5.14
C TRP A 169 1.75 3.38 6.10
N LEU A 170 1.96 3.55 7.40
CA LEU A 170 1.15 2.91 8.42
C LEU A 170 -0.19 3.61 8.46
N SER A 171 -1.25 2.89 8.09
CA SER A 171 -2.60 3.40 8.17
C SER A 171 -3.11 3.29 9.61
N GLU A 172 -3.76 4.35 10.06
CA GLU A 172 -4.35 4.52 11.37
C GLU A 172 -5.83 4.91 11.19
N ASP A 173 -6.64 4.70 12.21
CA ASP A 173 -8.00 5.23 12.34
C ASP A 173 -8.36 5.41 13.83
N SER A 174 -9.61 5.72 14.12
CA SER A 174 -10.09 5.95 15.49
C SER A 174 -9.97 4.73 16.41
N GLU A 175 -9.87 3.51 15.88
CA GLU A 175 -9.75 2.28 16.65
C GLU A 175 -8.30 1.79 16.76
N THR A 176 -7.44 2.08 15.78
CA THR A 176 -6.03 1.65 15.86
C THR A 176 -5.24 2.37 16.93
N GLY A 177 -5.61 3.63 17.24
CA GLY A 177 -4.72 4.56 17.91
C GLY A 177 -3.49 4.89 17.06
N ALA A 178 -2.47 5.48 17.70
CA ALA A 178 -1.20 5.81 17.04
C ALA A 178 -0.34 4.56 16.83
N ALA A 179 0.13 4.34 15.61
CA ALA A 179 1.04 3.24 15.31
C ALA A 179 2.37 3.44 16.08
N PRO A 180 2.79 2.49 16.95
CA PRO A 180 3.97 2.70 17.77
C PRO A 180 5.23 2.92 16.92
N ARG A 181 6.04 3.91 17.31
CA ARG A 181 7.21 4.33 16.53
C ARG A 181 8.20 3.19 16.24
N ALA A 182 8.43 2.35 17.25
CA ALA A 182 9.37 1.24 17.19
C ALA A 182 8.96 0.13 16.20
N VAL A 183 7.70 0.08 15.75
CA VAL A 183 7.21 -1.05 14.93
C VAL A 183 7.71 -0.97 13.49
N VAL A 184 7.64 0.20 12.86
CA VAL A 184 8.20 0.47 11.52
C VAL A 184 8.75 1.90 11.52
N PRO A 185 10.01 2.12 11.93
CA PRO A 185 10.55 3.46 12.19
C PRO A 185 10.47 4.42 10.99
N ARG A 186 10.86 3.94 9.80
CA ARG A 186 10.93 4.77 8.57
C ARG A 186 9.61 4.97 7.84
N ALA A 187 8.56 4.22 8.18
CA ALA A 187 7.26 4.43 7.55
C ALA A 187 6.59 5.72 8.04
N ARG A 188 5.89 6.41 7.14
CA ARG A 188 5.04 7.55 7.52
C ARG A 188 3.71 7.04 8.08
N ARG A 189 2.95 7.91 8.74
CA ARG A 189 1.66 7.56 9.35
C ARG A 189 0.55 8.32 8.63
N ALA A 190 -0.52 7.62 8.29
CA ALA A 190 -1.69 8.19 7.65
C ALA A 190 -2.95 7.83 8.42
N PHE A 191 -3.68 8.84 8.90
CA PHE A 191 -4.91 8.64 9.63
C PHE A 191 -6.12 8.68 8.68
N MET A 192 -7.02 7.72 8.79
CA MET A 192 -8.29 7.70 8.07
C MET A 192 -9.40 8.22 8.99
N ALA A 193 -9.91 9.41 8.67
CA ALA A 193 -11.10 9.98 9.28
C ALA A 193 -12.34 9.68 8.41
N ARG A 194 -13.30 8.95 8.96
CA ARG A 194 -14.60 8.72 8.34
C ARG A 194 -15.47 9.98 8.39
N THR A 195 -15.44 10.70 9.51
CA THR A 195 -16.22 11.92 9.73
C THR A 195 -15.34 13.06 10.24
N ASP A 196 -15.81 14.30 10.11
CA ASP A 196 -15.08 15.47 10.60
C ASP A 196 -14.95 15.47 12.13
N ALA A 197 -15.89 14.85 12.84
CA ALA A 197 -15.82 14.69 14.29
C ALA A 197 -14.61 13.84 14.73
N GLN A 198 -14.11 12.95 13.88
CA GLN A 198 -12.92 12.12 14.16
C GLN A 198 -11.60 12.87 13.93
N LEU A 199 -11.61 14.08 13.34
CA LEU A 199 -10.38 14.85 13.16
C LEU A 199 -9.70 15.19 14.50
N LYS A 200 -10.48 15.27 15.59
CA LYS A 200 -9.95 15.44 16.96
C LYS A 200 -9.14 14.23 17.47
N LEU A 201 -9.29 13.07 16.82
CA LEU A 201 -8.63 11.82 17.19
C LEU A 201 -7.31 11.60 16.42
N VAL A 202 -6.97 12.48 15.47
CA VAL A 202 -5.74 12.36 14.68
C VAL A 202 -4.53 12.44 15.61
N PRO A 203 -3.68 11.38 15.67
CA PRO A 203 -2.44 11.43 16.43
C PRO A 203 -1.52 12.56 15.97
N LYS A 204 -0.82 13.19 16.92
CA LYS A 204 0.20 14.21 16.61
C LYS A 204 1.34 13.68 15.73
N THR A 205 1.51 12.35 15.70
CA THR A 205 2.52 11.64 14.91
C THR A 205 2.07 11.34 13.48
N SER A 206 0.81 11.56 13.13
CA SER A 206 0.30 11.33 11.77
C SER A 206 0.84 12.41 10.82
N SER A 207 1.34 11.99 9.66
CA SER A 207 1.85 12.91 8.63
C SER A 207 0.75 13.34 7.65
N LEU A 208 -0.23 12.48 7.42
CA LEU A 208 -1.29 12.64 6.43
C LEU A 208 -2.64 12.23 7.01
N VAL A 209 -3.72 12.89 6.60
CA VAL A 209 -5.10 12.55 6.95
C VAL A 209 -5.91 12.32 5.68
N PHE A 210 -6.59 11.19 5.59
CA PHE A 210 -7.61 10.90 4.60
C PHE A 210 -8.99 11.16 5.19
N ARG A 211 -9.92 11.67 4.37
CA ARG A 211 -11.28 12.00 4.79
C ARG A 211 -12.27 11.30 3.85
N ASN A 212 -13.05 10.38 4.40
CA ASN A 212 -14.08 9.70 3.60
C ASN A 212 -15.28 10.62 3.33
N SER A 213 -15.66 11.43 4.32
CA SER A 213 -16.65 12.50 4.15
C SER A 213 -15.95 13.86 4.17
N THR A 214 -16.26 14.71 3.17
CA THR A 214 -15.62 16.02 2.98
C THR A 214 -16.63 17.16 3.04
N ALA A 215 -17.58 17.07 3.98
CA ALA A 215 -18.63 18.07 4.17
C ALA A 215 -18.08 19.49 4.39
N THR A 216 -16.85 19.60 4.87
CA THR A 216 -16.14 20.87 5.08
C THR A 216 -14.80 20.91 4.34
N VAL A 217 -14.27 22.11 4.10
CA VAL A 217 -12.91 22.29 3.59
C VAL A 217 -11.92 22.27 4.76
N VAL A 218 -11.05 21.26 4.82
CA VAL A 218 -10.02 21.12 5.86
C VAL A 218 -8.70 20.76 5.19
N LYS A 219 -7.70 21.62 5.30
CA LYS A 219 -6.37 21.42 4.68
C LYS A 219 -5.35 20.80 5.63
N ARG A 220 -5.51 20.99 6.94
CA ARG A 220 -4.58 20.50 7.98
C ARG A 220 -5.34 20.13 9.25
N VAL A 221 -4.77 19.20 10.01
CA VAL A 221 -5.19 18.86 11.38
C VAL A 221 -3.93 18.81 12.24
N GLY A 222 -3.75 19.82 13.11
CA GLY A 222 -2.47 20.03 13.77
C GLY A 222 -1.33 20.16 12.75
N THR A 223 -0.31 19.33 12.87
CA THR A 223 0.83 19.29 11.94
C THR A 223 0.57 18.43 10.69
N ALA A 224 -0.42 17.53 10.75
CA ALA A 224 -0.74 16.63 9.65
C ALA A 224 -1.40 17.39 8.49
N LEU A 225 -1.04 17.02 7.26
CA LEU A 225 -1.72 17.52 6.06
C LEU A 225 -2.97 16.68 5.81
N VAL A 226 -4.08 17.29 5.41
CA VAL A 226 -5.20 16.53 4.84
C VAL A 226 -4.91 16.30 3.36
N CYS A 227 -5.07 15.06 2.89
CA CYS A 227 -4.88 14.67 1.50
C CYS A 227 -5.49 15.72 0.56
N PRO A 228 -4.71 16.35 -0.34
CA PRO A 228 -5.22 17.41 -1.20
C PRO A 228 -6.38 16.98 -2.12
N VAL A 229 -6.52 15.67 -2.38
CA VAL A 229 -7.66 15.12 -3.13
C VAL A 229 -8.90 14.98 -2.26
N GLU A 230 -8.78 14.96 -0.93
CA GLU A 230 -9.86 14.69 0.04
C GLU A 230 -10.00 15.81 1.08
N ASN A 231 -9.48 17.00 0.80
CA ASN A 231 -9.55 18.15 1.70
C ASN A 231 -10.86 18.95 1.56
N GLY A 232 -11.79 18.52 0.71
CA GLY A 232 -13.03 19.24 0.39
C GLY A 232 -12.93 20.26 -0.75
N THR A 233 -11.77 20.43 -1.40
CA THR A 233 -11.58 21.39 -2.52
C THR A 233 -11.66 20.75 -3.91
N LYS A 234 -12.20 19.51 -4.03
CA LYS A 234 -12.22 18.72 -5.29
C LYS A 234 -12.72 19.47 -6.53
N PRO A 235 -13.74 20.37 -6.48
CA PRO A 235 -14.19 21.08 -7.68
C PRO A 235 -13.14 22.01 -8.31
N LEU A 236 -12.10 22.40 -7.56
CA LEU A 236 -11.16 23.46 -7.96
C LEU A 236 -9.83 22.94 -8.53
N LEU A 237 -9.47 21.68 -8.28
CA LEU A 237 -8.16 21.13 -8.62
C LEU A 237 -8.36 19.72 -9.18
N LYS A 238 -8.18 19.52 -10.50
CA LYS A 238 -8.15 18.20 -11.17
C LYS A 238 -6.93 17.37 -10.75
N LEU A 239 -6.72 17.23 -9.44
CA LEU A 239 -5.53 16.67 -8.83
C LEU A 239 -5.67 15.14 -8.70
N THR A 240 -4.59 14.43 -9.02
CA THR A 240 -4.48 12.97 -8.87
C THR A 240 -3.24 12.65 -8.04
N CYS A 241 -3.08 11.40 -7.59
CA CYS A 241 -1.84 11.00 -6.92
C CYS A 241 -0.60 11.20 -7.81
N ALA A 242 -0.71 10.94 -9.12
CA ALA A 242 0.35 11.11 -10.10
C ALA A 242 0.82 12.56 -10.24
N THR A 243 -0.10 13.53 -10.12
CA THR A 243 0.23 14.96 -10.17
C THR A 243 0.63 15.52 -8.80
N CYS A 244 -0.01 15.06 -7.71
CA CYS A 244 0.29 15.48 -6.35
C CYS A 244 1.65 14.95 -5.84
N GLN A 245 1.91 13.66 -6.08
CA GLN A 245 3.15 12.94 -5.76
C GLN A 245 3.56 12.88 -4.28
N LEU A 246 2.75 13.44 -3.37
CA LEU A 246 3.06 13.54 -1.95
C LEU A 246 3.38 12.20 -1.29
N CYS A 247 2.68 11.14 -1.68
CA CYS A 247 2.73 9.85 -1.00
C CYS A 247 3.92 8.96 -1.42
N PHE A 248 4.61 9.31 -2.50
CA PHE A 248 5.65 8.45 -3.09
C PHE A 248 6.88 9.22 -3.60
N ASN A 249 6.86 10.55 -3.58
CA ASN A 249 7.99 11.38 -3.98
C ASN A 249 8.61 12.07 -2.75
N PRO A 250 9.80 11.65 -2.30
CA PRO A 250 10.45 12.21 -1.11
C PRO A 250 10.60 13.73 -1.17
N SER A 251 10.91 14.30 -2.33
CA SER A 251 11.07 15.75 -2.49
C SER A 251 9.77 16.51 -2.27
N ARG A 252 8.62 15.90 -2.57
CA ARG A 252 7.28 16.47 -2.30
C ARG A 252 6.87 16.24 -0.84
N ALA A 253 7.24 15.10 -0.27
CA ALA A 253 6.93 14.73 1.11
C ALA A 253 7.76 15.51 2.15
N ARG A 254 8.79 16.26 1.75
CA ARG A 254 9.67 17.04 2.66
C ARG A 254 8.94 17.99 3.62
N HIS A 255 7.76 18.48 3.20
CA HIS A 255 6.95 19.42 3.96
C HIS A 255 5.95 18.76 4.91
N LEU A 256 5.82 17.44 4.82
CA LEU A 256 5.05 16.70 5.80
C LEU A 256 5.90 16.52 7.05
N PRO A 257 5.28 16.49 8.25
CA PRO A 257 5.98 16.08 9.46
C PRO A 257 6.82 14.84 9.12
N PRO A 258 8.14 14.86 9.36
CA PRO A 258 9.02 13.79 8.90
C PRO A 258 8.46 12.45 9.40
N ALA A 259 8.71 11.36 8.66
CA ALA A 259 8.75 10.08 9.37
C ALA A 259 9.78 10.31 10.48
N PRO A 260 9.42 10.28 11.78
CA PRO A 260 10.31 10.79 12.80
C PRO A 260 11.52 9.85 12.90
N LEU A 261 12.59 10.18 12.15
CA LEU A 261 14.03 9.99 12.33
C LEU A 261 14.76 10.54 11.08
N GLN A 262 15.34 11.74 11.22
CA GLN A 262 16.78 11.89 11.02
C GLN A 262 17.42 11.81 12.40
#